data_AF-A0A2M9U2V3-F1
#
_entry.id   AF-A0A2M9U2V3-F1
#
_cell.length_a   1.000
_cell.length_b   1.000
_cell.length_c   1.000
_cell.angle_alpha   90.00
_cell.angle_beta   90.00
_cell.angle_gamma   90.00
#
_symmetry.space_group_name_H-M   'P 1'
#
loop_
_entity.id
_entity.type
_entity.pdbx_description
1 polymer ?
#
loop_
_entity_poly.entity_id
_entity_poly.type
_entity_poly.pdbx_seq_one_letter_code
_entity_poly.pdbx_strand_id
1 'polypeptide(L)'
;MVFQYYDASTGDYVTINLDELVSELETNTFIRKVDAYIDTNGDDIPTTYYYFSEEAIKDWMALDPTANTDAEANMEVTEPGVIAINVVGDVVENFEYILEQEITYEGEQVTIEEIIQMISSEVDGNVIYTEVGGEMVFQYYDASTGDYVTIDLGTLVTDLETKTKITRASIAADGETPNYGDTVETDPTVAGQILYKYESEDGIDYLNITEDMLFAIENNNEVRNTINDILNEGGNVLFGDVTIGTENYTDVLYYFDVNGDPQLIDVAKTLIQNLIDNSTQLQELKNLLGDKYEDNSIIYTGDTINGDPVAGFKTTTTIGAHTAVTSGVTLPVTPLGVISISLYQNGNLITNSTTDHVITGSDIDFNIGIGNHYQVLPAGEYEVIIEFTVAP
;
A
#
# COMPACT_ATOMS: atom_id res chain seq x y z
N MET A 1 -47.46 41.60 104.33
CA MET A 1 -48.52 41.84 105.36
C MET A 1 -48.62 40.60 106.25
N VAL A 2 -48.60 40.73 107.58
CA VAL A 2 -48.59 39.55 108.49
C VAL A 2 -49.91 39.41 109.24
N PHE A 3 -50.48 38.21 109.26
CA PHE A 3 -51.64 37.85 110.07
C PHE A 3 -51.20 36.88 111.16
N GLN A 4 -51.74 37.01 112.36
CA GLN A 4 -51.50 36.07 113.44
C GLN A 4 -52.82 35.44 113.87
N TYR A 5 -52.81 34.12 114.05
CA TYR A 5 -53.91 33.42 114.70
C TYR A 5 -53.40 32.71 115.95
N TYR A 6 -54.26 32.61 116.96
CA TYR A 6 -53.93 31.93 118.20
C TYR A 6 -54.17 30.43 118.02
N ASP A 7 -53.11 29.62 118.14
CA ASP A 7 -53.22 28.17 118.11
C ASP A 7 -53.38 27.65 119.55
N ALA A 8 -54.60 27.25 119.89
CA ALA A 8 -54.96 26.76 121.21
C ALA A 8 -54.28 25.43 121.58
N SER A 9 -53.69 24.71 120.61
CA SER A 9 -53.01 23.43 120.84
C SER A 9 -51.54 23.59 121.25
N THR A 10 -50.88 24.64 120.77
CA THR A 10 -49.50 24.98 121.12
C THR A 10 -49.41 26.12 122.14
N GLY A 11 -50.48 26.90 122.30
CA GLY A 11 -50.58 27.99 123.27
C GLY A 11 -50.01 29.32 122.78
N ASP A 12 -49.55 29.39 121.54
CA ASP A 12 -48.83 30.53 120.94
C ASP A 12 -49.57 31.15 119.74
N TYR A 13 -49.19 32.38 119.40
CA TYR A 13 -49.63 33.02 118.16
C TYR A 13 -48.75 32.59 116.99
N VAL A 14 -49.34 31.94 115.99
CA VAL A 14 -48.66 31.56 114.74
C VAL A 14 -48.76 32.71 113.75
N THR A 15 -47.63 33.10 113.17
CA THR A 15 -47.58 34.18 112.16
C THR A 15 -47.67 33.60 110.76
N ILE A 16 -48.63 34.09 109.97
CA ILE A 16 -48.75 33.86 108.53
C ILE A 16 -48.21 35.10 107.83
N ASN A 17 -47.13 34.94 107.08
CA ASN A 17 -46.57 35.99 106.25
C ASN A 17 -47.15 35.88 104.84
N LEU A 18 -48.05 36.80 104.44
CA LEU A 18 -48.59 36.78 103.09
C LEU A 18 -47.52 37.06 102.03
N ASP A 19 -46.46 37.79 102.38
CA ASP A 19 -45.42 38.10 101.39
C ASP A 19 -44.64 36.83 101.05
N GLU A 20 -44.46 35.93 102.03
CA GLU A 20 -43.86 34.60 101.85
C GLU A 20 -44.84 33.65 101.14
N LEU A 21 -46.11 33.63 101.53
CA LEU A 21 -47.15 32.79 100.93
C LEU A 21 -47.44 33.16 99.46
N VAL A 22 -47.36 34.44 99.11
CA VAL A 22 -47.50 34.91 97.73
C VAL A 22 -46.21 34.63 96.95
N SER A 23 -45.03 34.85 97.55
CA SER A 23 -43.76 34.51 96.90
C SER A 23 -43.60 33.01 96.62
N GLU A 24 -44.19 32.13 97.44
CA GLU A 24 -44.25 30.68 97.19
C GLU A 24 -45.23 30.28 96.08
N LEU A 25 -46.17 31.17 95.71
CA LEU A 25 -47.17 30.95 94.65
C LEU A 25 -46.82 31.63 93.32
N GLU A 26 -45.78 32.48 93.30
CA GLU A 26 -45.26 33.11 92.10
C GLU A 26 -44.37 32.12 91.34
N THR A 27 -44.92 31.52 90.28
CA THR A 27 -44.12 30.81 89.28
C THR A 27 -43.82 31.78 88.14
N ASN A 28 -42.57 31.83 87.68
CA ASN A 28 -42.19 32.63 86.51
C ASN A 28 -42.26 31.79 85.25
N THR A 29 -42.74 32.36 84.15
CA THR A 29 -42.61 31.73 82.83
C THR A 29 -41.16 31.72 82.38
N PHE A 30 -40.73 30.72 81.61
CA PHE A 30 -39.40 30.70 80.99
C PHE A 30 -39.44 30.07 79.60
N ILE A 31 -38.35 30.27 78.85
CA ILE A 31 -38.13 29.65 77.54
C ILE A 31 -36.87 28.80 77.61
N ARG A 32 -36.96 27.54 77.20
CA ARG A 32 -35.80 26.65 77.07
C ARG A 32 -35.47 26.42 75.60
N LYS A 33 -34.19 26.56 75.26
CA LYS A 33 -33.66 26.16 73.95
C LYS A 33 -33.28 24.68 74.00
N VAL A 34 -33.74 23.90 73.04
CA VAL A 34 -33.21 22.57 72.74
C VAL A 34 -32.45 22.67 71.42
N ASP A 35 -31.15 22.40 71.46
CA ASP A 35 -30.30 22.39 70.25
C ASP A 35 -30.73 21.29 69.29
N ALA A 36 -30.39 21.45 68.01
CA ALA A 36 -30.71 20.46 66.99
C ALA A 36 -30.05 19.10 67.28
N TYR A 37 -30.76 18.01 66.99
CA TYR A 37 -30.27 16.65 67.20
C TYR A 37 -30.95 15.66 66.24
N ILE A 38 -30.30 14.52 66.01
CA ILE A 38 -30.89 13.40 65.26
C ILE A 38 -31.62 12.51 66.26
N ASP A 39 -32.91 12.26 66.02
CA ASP A 39 -33.73 11.42 66.90
C ASP A 39 -33.39 9.92 66.77
N THR A 40 -34.06 9.07 67.54
CA THR A 40 -33.84 7.61 67.51
C THR A 40 -34.27 6.94 66.21
N ASN A 41 -35.07 7.61 65.38
CA ASN A 41 -35.54 7.13 64.08
C ASN A 41 -34.64 7.58 62.94
N GLY A 42 -33.70 8.49 63.20
CA GLY A 42 -32.78 9.06 62.21
C GLY A 42 -33.25 10.39 61.62
N ASP A 43 -34.31 11.00 62.18
CA ASP A 43 -34.85 12.27 61.71
C ASP A 43 -34.06 13.46 62.31
N ASP A 44 -33.78 14.47 61.48
CA ASP A 44 -33.11 15.70 61.91
C ASP A 44 -34.12 16.66 62.57
N ILE A 45 -34.00 16.85 63.88
CA ILE A 45 -34.86 17.73 64.65
C ILE A 45 -34.17 19.09 64.77
N PRO A 46 -34.77 20.19 64.26
CA PRO A 46 -34.16 21.50 64.32
C PRO A 46 -34.17 22.05 65.75
N THR A 47 -33.34 23.08 65.97
CA THR A 47 -33.35 23.83 67.23
C THR A 47 -34.75 24.36 67.52
N THR A 48 -35.32 23.95 68.64
CA THR A 48 -36.70 24.30 69.03
C THR A 48 -36.68 25.03 70.36
N TYR A 49 -37.48 26.09 70.46
CA TYR A 49 -37.67 26.83 71.72
C TYR A 49 -38.97 26.37 72.37
N TYR A 50 -38.95 26.06 73.66
CA TYR A 50 -40.12 25.62 74.39
C TYR A 50 -40.50 26.69 75.40
N TYR A 51 -41.73 27.19 75.32
CA TYR A 51 -42.30 28.16 76.26
C TYR A 51 -43.05 27.43 77.36
N PHE A 52 -42.65 27.70 78.60
CA PHE A 52 -43.24 27.14 79.81
C PHE A 52 -44.08 28.22 80.48
N SER A 53 -45.40 28.06 80.40
CA SER A 53 -46.36 28.99 81.01
C SER A 53 -46.46 28.78 82.53
N GLU A 54 -46.89 29.81 83.27
CA GLU A 54 -47.05 29.70 84.72
C GLU A 54 -48.05 28.61 85.10
N GLU A 55 -49.11 28.44 84.30
CA GLU A 55 -50.15 27.43 84.49
C GLU A 55 -49.55 26.03 84.35
N ALA A 56 -48.80 25.77 83.28
CA ALA A 56 -48.12 24.48 83.08
C ALA A 56 -47.13 24.17 84.22
N ILE A 57 -46.38 25.17 84.67
CA ILE A 57 -45.44 25.03 85.78
C ILE A 57 -46.18 24.72 87.09
N LYS A 58 -47.27 25.45 87.40
CA LYS A 58 -48.08 25.24 88.61
C LYS A 58 -48.71 23.85 88.61
N ASP A 59 -49.26 23.43 87.48
CA ASP A 59 -49.87 22.10 87.34
C ASP A 59 -48.82 21.00 87.52
N TRP A 60 -47.64 21.13 86.90
CA TRP A 60 -46.55 20.18 87.04
C TRP A 60 -46.02 20.10 88.48
N MET A 61 -45.83 21.24 89.16
CA MET A 61 -45.41 21.28 90.56
C MET A 61 -46.45 20.64 91.50
N ALA A 62 -47.74 20.74 91.18
CA ALA A 62 -48.82 20.16 91.99
C ALA A 62 -48.90 18.62 91.88
N LEU A 63 -48.34 18.01 90.83
CA LEU A 63 -48.36 16.56 90.63
C LEU A 63 -47.51 15.81 91.66
N ASP A 64 -46.32 16.32 91.97
CA ASP A 64 -45.46 15.81 93.05
C ASP A 64 -44.69 16.97 93.70
N PRO A 65 -45.27 17.66 94.70
CA PRO A 65 -44.63 18.81 95.33
C PRO A 65 -43.29 18.50 96.02
N THR A 66 -42.96 17.22 96.25
CA THR A 66 -41.71 16.82 96.89
C THR A 66 -40.58 16.55 95.89
N ALA A 67 -40.90 16.08 94.69
CA ALA A 67 -39.95 15.85 93.61
C ALA A 67 -39.83 17.04 92.64
N ASN A 68 -40.93 17.76 92.40
CA ASN A 68 -41.05 18.81 91.39
C ASN A 68 -40.81 20.19 92.00
N THR A 69 -39.56 20.48 92.35
CA THR A 69 -39.18 21.70 93.08
C THR A 69 -38.56 22.79 92.22
N ASP A 70 -38.05 22.44 91.04
CA ASP A 70 -37.44 23.37 90.09
C ASP A 70 -37.83 22.99 88.65
N ALA A 71 -38.80 23.73 88.11
CA ALA A 71 -39.30 23.50 86.76
C ALA A 71 -38.29 23.90 85.68
N GLU A 72 -37.45 24.91 85.92
CA GLU A 72 -36.44 25.35 84.95
C GLU A 72 -35.38 24.27 84.75
N ALA A 73 -35.01 23.56 85.82
CA ALA A 73 -34.06 22.45 85.74
C ALA A 73 -34.69 21.10 85.32
N ASN A 74 -35.90 20.78 85.79
CA ASN A 74 -36.39 19.40 85.77
C ASN A 74 -37.71 19.15 85.02
N MET A 75 -38.47 20.19 84.67
CA MET A 75 -39.72 20.00 83.91
C MET A 75 -39.36 19.65 82.45
N GLU A 76 -39.80 18.50 81.97
CA GLU A 76 -39.53 18.03 80.61
C GLU A 76 -40.28 18.86 79.56
N VAL A 77 -39.74 18.93 78.34
CA VAL A 77 -40.36 19.70 77.23
C VAL A 77 -41.65 19.06 76.69
N THR A 78 -41.91 17.80 77.06
CA THR A 78 -43.10 17.02 76.67
C THR A 78 -44.24 17.13 77.68
N GLU A 79 -44.05 17.86 78.78
CA GLU A 79 -45.07 18.03 79.80
C GLU A 79 -46.30 18.79 79.28
N PRO A 80 -47.53 18.45 79.73
CA PRO A 80 -48.73 19.15 79.31
C PRO A 80 -48.65 20.66 79.55
N GLY A 81 -49.04 21.44 78.55
CA GLY A 81 -49.05 22.91 78.63
C GLY A 81 -47.73 23.60 78.26
N VAL A 82 -46.66 22.84 77.97
CA VAL A 82 -45.45 23.37 77.32
C VAL A 82 -45.70 23.56 75.83
N ILE A 83 -45.34 24.73 75.30
CA ILE A 83 -45.59 25.08 73.89
C ILE A 83 -44.27 25.06 73.12
N ALA A 84 -44.18 24.24 72.08
CA ALA A 84 -43.08 24.27 71.13
C ALA A 84 -43.21 25.48 70.19
N ILE A 85 -42.13 26.23 70.05
CA ILE A 85 -41.96 27.36 69.13
C ILE A 85 -40.93 26.92 68.08
N ASN A 86 -41.42 26.49 66.92
CA ASN A 86 -40.61 26.00 65.81
C ASN A 86 -40.32 27.12 64.79
N VAL A 87 -39.39 28.01 65.14
CA VAL A 87 -39.05 29.16 64.28
C VAL A 87 -38.49 28.71 62.91
N VAL A 88 -37.73 27.61 62.87
CA VAL A 88 -37.12 27.13 61.62
C VAL A 88 -38.19 26.54 60.71
N GLY A 89 -39.10 25.71 61.24
CA GLY A 89 -40.22 25.17 60.46
C GLY A 89 -41.10 26.26 59.89
N ASP A 90 -41.48 27.25 60.70
CA ASP A 90 -42.31 28.38 60.25
C ASP A 90 -41.62 29.18 59.12
N VAL A 91 -40.29 29.32 59.18
CA VAL A 91 -39.52 30.00 58.13
C VAL A 91 -39.46 29.16 56.85
N VAL A 92 -39.26 27.85 56.97
CA VAL A 92 -39.27 26.93 55.81
C VAL A 92 -40.62 26.93 55.12
N GLU A 93 -41.72 26.79 55.87
CA GLU A 93 -43.08 26.84 55.34
C GLU A 93 -43.35 28.18 54.63
N ASN A 94 -42.89 29.30 55.22
CA ASN A 94 -42.99 30.60 54.56
C ASN A 94 -42.19 30.68 53.25
N PHE A 95 -41.00 30.06 53.17
CA PHE A 95 -40.21 30.03 51.93
C PHE A 95 -40.86 29.14 50.87
N GLU A 96 -41.35 27.96 51.24
CA GLU A 96 -42.10 27.08 50.34
C GLU A 96 -43.33 27.80 49.80
N TYR A 97 -44.12 28.41 50.69
CA TYR A 97 -45.27 29.21 50.31
C TYR A 97 -44.91 30.31 49.32
N ILE A 98 -43.82 31.05 49.55
CA ILE A 98 -43.33 32.09 48.63
C ILE A 98 -43.00 31.50 47.26
N LEU A 99 -42.25 30.41 47.20
CA LEU A 99 -41.84 29.80 45.93
C LEU A 99 -43.02 29.25 45.13
N GLU A 100 -44.02 28.69 45.81
CA GLU A 100 -45.26 28.15 45.23
C GLU A 100 -46.31 29.22 44.89
N GLN A 101 -46.10 30.50 45.28
CA GLN A 101 -47.07 31.56 44.96
C GLN A 101 -47.19 31.75 43.44
N GLU A 102 -48.41 31.60 42.92
CA GLU A 102 -48.74 31.98 41.56
C GLU A 102 -48.84 33.50 41.42
N ILE A 103 -48.10 34.06 40.46
CA ILE A 103 -48.20 35.45 40.06
C ILE A 103 -48.51 35.55 38.57
N THR A 104 -49.05 36.70 38.14
CA THR A 104 -49.17 36.99 36.72
C THR A 104 -47.85 37.52 36.19
N TYR A 105 -47.17 36.74 35.34
CA TYR A 105 -45.96 37.13 34.62
C TYR A 105 -46.23 37.01 33.13
N GLU A 106 -45.99 38.09 32.39
CA GLU A 106 -46.23 38.19 30.93
C GLU A 106 -47.62 37.75 30.42
N GLY A 107 -48.63 37.72 31.29
CA GLY A 107 -50.02 37.38 30.95
C GLY A 107 -50.44 35.95 31.28
N GLU A 108 -49.52 35.12 31.78
CA GLU A 108 -49.79 33.76 32.27
C GLU A 108 -49.67 33.70 33.81
N GLN A 109 -50.34 32.71 34.43
CA GLN A 109 -50.14 32.40 35.84
C GLN A 109 -49.01 31.39 35.97
N VAL A 110 -47.95 31.77 36.68
CA VAL A 110 -46.74 30.96 36.91
C VAL A 110 -46.29 31.13 38.37
N THR A 111 -45.57 30.16 38.91
CA THR A 111 -45.01 30.25 40.26
C THR A 111 -43.74 31.10 40.30
N ILE A 112 -43.35 31.58 41.48
CA ILE A 112 -42.09 32.30 41.66
C ILE A 112 -40.90 31.38 41.34
N GLU A 113 -40.99 30.09 41.67
CA GLU A 113 -39.97 29.10 41.29
C GLU A 113 -39.80 29.01 39.78
N GLU A 114 -40.89 28.90 39.03
CA GLU A 114 -40.86 28.85 37.56
C GLU A 114 -40.20 30.10 36.96
N ILE A 115 -40.48 31.29 37.51
CA ILE A 115 -39.82 32.52 37.09
C ILE A 115 -38.32 32.49 37.33
N ILE A 116 -37.88 32.01 38.50
CA ILE A 116 -36.45 31.89 38.81
C ILE A 116 -35.79 30.93 37.81
N GLN A 117 -36.44 29.81 37.48
CA GLN A 117 -35.95 28.87 36.48
C GLN A 117 -35.88 29.49 35.08
N MET A 118 -36.91 30.22 34.65
CA MET A 118 -36.95 30.92 33.36
C MET A 118 -35.83 31.95 33.25
N ILE A 119 -35.72 32.88 34.21
CA ILE A 119 -34.65 33.89 34.24
C ILE A 119 -33.27 33.23 34.23
N SER A 120 -33.10 32.13 34.97
CA SER A 120 -31.82 31.41 35.01
C SER A 120 -31.51 30.73 33.67
N SER A 121 -32.54 30.28 32.95
CA SER A 121 -32.40 29.65 31.63
C SER A 121 -32.14 30.67 30.50
N GLU A 122 -32.64 31.89 30.66
CA GLU A 122 -32.57 33.03 29.73
C GLU A 122 -31.41 34.00 30.04
N VAL A 123 -30.38 33.53 30.74
CA VAL A 123 -29.13 34.29 30.90
C VAL A 123 -28.31 34.18 29.61
N ASP A 124 -27.83 35.30 29.09
CA ASP A 124 -27.01 35.35 27.89
C ASP A 124 -25.81 34.38 27.97
N GLY A 125 -25.70 33.49 26.97
CA GLY A 125 -24.68 32.45 26.91
C GLY A 125 -24.91 31.23 27.80
N ASN A 126 -26.01 31.15 28.55
CA ASN A 126 -26.37 29.95 29.30
C ASN A 126 -26.61 28.78 28.35
N VAL A 127 -25.97 27.64 28.62
CA VAL A 127 -26.03 26.45 27.76
C VAL A 127 -26.96 25.41 28.38
N ILE A 128 -27.93 24.95 27.58
CA ILE A 128 -28.84 23.86 27.92
C ILE A 128 -28.61 22.66 27.00
N TYR A 129 -29.03 21.48 27.44
CA TYR A 129 -29.05 20.26 26.65
C TYR A 129 -30.49 19.80 26.51
N THR A 130 -31.04 19.89 25.30
CA THR A 130 -32.48 19.70 25.04
C THR A 130 -32.72 19.03 23.69
N GLU A 131 -33.93 18.51 23.48
CA GLU A 131 -34.35 17.87 22.23
C GLU A 131 -34.89 18.90 21.25
N VAL A 132 -34.30 18.98 20.05
CA VAL A 132 -34.79 19.83 18.94
C VAL A 132 -34.91 18.96 17.70
N GLY A 133 -36.11 18.87 17.14
CA GLY A 133 -36.34 18.12 15.90
C GLY A 133 -36.10 16.61 16.00
N GLY A 134 -36.12 16.01 17.21
CA GLY A 134 -35.86 14.60 17.43
C GLY A 134 -34.41 14.25 17.78
N GLU A 135 -33.53 15.25 17.91
CA GLU A 135 -32.12 15.08 18.25
C GLU A 135 -31.77 15.90 19.50
N MET A 136 -30.95 15.31 20.38
CA MET A 136 -30.47 16.00 21.57
C MET A 136 -29.30 16.90 21.23
N VAL A 137 -29.45 18.20 21.46
CA VAL A 137 -28.47 19.23 21.07
C VAL A 137 -28.13 20.13 22.25
N PHE A 138 -26.94 20.75 22.19
CA PHE A 138 -26.62 21.87 23.05
C PHE A 138 -27.14 23.16 22.41
N GLN A 139 -27.79 24.02 23.19
CA GLN A 139 -28.19 25.35 22.75
C GLN A 139 -27.71 26.38 23.76
N TYR A 140 -27.32 27.58 23.30
CA TYR A 140 -27.09 28.72 24.18
C TYR A 140 -28.20 29.75 24.02
N TYR A 141 -28.58 30.44 25.10
CA TYR A 141 -29.51 31.56 25.01
C TYR A 141 -28.79 32.81 24.51
N ASP A 142 -29.28 33.40 23.42
CA ASP A 142 -28.76 34.66 22.88
C ASP A 142 -29.69 35.80 23.28
N ALA A 143 -29.29 36.59 24.28
CA ALA A 143 -30.12 37.66 24.82
C ALA A 143 -30.34 38.82 23.82
N SER A 144 -29.56 38.89 22.73
CA SER A 144 -29.74 39.90 21.69
C SER A 144 -30.89 39.58 20.74
N THR A 145 -31.19 38.29 20.56
CA THR A 145 -32.29 37.80 19.72
C THR A 145 -33.49 37.34 20.54
N GLY A 146 -33.28 36.95 21.81
CA GLY A 146 -34.30 36.38 22.68
C GLY A 146 -34.58 34.90 22.39
N ASP A 147 -33.68 34.23 21.65
CA ASP A 147 -33.88 32.87 21.16
C ASP A 147 -32.72 31.95 21.58
N TYR A 148 -33.00 30.65 21.67
CA TYR A 148 -31.98 29.62 21.80
C TYR A 148 -31.33 29.32 20.45
N VAL A 149 -30.00 29.43 20.41
CA VAL A 149 -29.19 29.12 19.23
C VAL A 149 -28.51 27.77 19.42
N THR A 150 -28.71 26.86 18.48
CA THR A 150 -28.09 25.53 18.50
C THR A 150 -26.58 25.63 18.27
N ILE A 151 -25.81 24.98 19.15
CA ILE A 151 -24.36 24.85 19.02
C ILE A 151 -24.07 23.70 18.06
N ASP A 152 -23.58 24.03 16.86
CA ASP A 152 -23.13 23.04 15.89
C ASP A 152 -21.70 22.57 16.23
N LEU A 153 -21.64 21.49 17.02
CA LEU A 153 -20.38 20.83 17.36
C LEU A 153 -19.72 20.17 16.14
N GLY A 154 -20.51 19.77 15.13
CA GLY A 154 -20.00 19.16 13.91
C GLY A 154 -19.12 20.15 13.15
N THR A 155 -19.65 21.34 12.85
CA THR A 155 -18.87 22.39 12.20
C THR A 155 -17.70 22.85 13.06
N LEU A 156 -17.89 22.99 14.39
CA LEU A 156 -16.83 23.44 15.29
C LEU A 156 -15.64 22.47 15.28
N VAL A 157 -15.92 21.17 15.27
CA VAL A 157 -14.87 20.15 15.21
C VAL A 157 -14.23 20.11 13.83
N THR A 158 -15.02 20.09 12.75
CA THR A 158 -14.50 20.06 11.37
C THR A 158 -13.63 21.28 11.05
N ASP A 159 -13.97 22.47 11.54
CA ASP A 159 -13.16 23.69 11.33
C ASP A 159 -11.82 23.66 12.09
N LEU A 160 -11.73 22.85 13.15
CA LEU A 160 -10.53 22.69 13.98
C LEU A 160 -9.70 21.45 13.61
N GLU A 161 -10.24 20.55 12.79
CA GLU A 161 -9.50 19.39 12.30
C GLU A 161 -8.38 19.83 11.34
N THR A 162 -7.19 19.31 11.57
CA THR A 162 -6.05 19.55 10.69
C THR A 162 -6.21 18.71 9.43
N LYS A 163 -6.16 19.35 8.25
CA LYS A 163 -6.15 18.63 6.97
C LYS A 163 -4.80 17.98 6.70
N THR A 164 -4.82 16.72 6.29
CA THR A 164 -3.63 15.99 5.85
C THR A 164 -3.19 16.51 4.49
N LYS A 165 -2.04 17.18 4.45
CA LYS A 165 -1.49 17.75 3.21
C LYS A 165 -0.19 17.07 2.81
N ILE A 166 -0.15 16.47 1.62
CA ILE A 166 1.05 15.88 1.02
C ILE A 166 1.48 16.74 -0.18
N THR A 167 2.67 17.32 -0.08
CA THR A 167 3.26 18.15 -1.14
C THR A 167 4.51 17.52 -1.72
N ARG A 168 4.76 17.78 -3.00
CA ARG A 168 5.90 17.28 -3.77
C ARG A 168 6.74 18.45 -4.24
N ALA A 169 8.05 18.26 -4.23
CA ALA A 169 9.01 19.14 -4.87
C ALA A 169 10.00 18.29 -5.67
N SER A 170 10.38 18.78 -6.85
CA SER A 170 11.49 18.24 -7.63
C SER A 170 12.59 19.31 -7.71
N ILE A 171 13.84 18.89 -7.63
CA ILE A 171 15.01 19.75 -7.82
C ILE A 171 15.56 19.45 -9.22
N ALA A 172 15.68 20.47 -10.08
CA ALA A 172 16.18 20.29 -11.44
C ALA A 172 17.71 20.51 -11.51
N ALA A 173 18.27 21.28 -10.58
CA ALA A 173 19.71 21.53 -10.50
C ALA A 173 20.24 21.55 -9.06
N ASP A 174 21.47 21.09 -8.88
CA ASP A 174 22.14 21.07 -7.58
C ASP A 174 22.19 22.47 -6.95
N GLY A 175 21.72 22.57 -5.70
CA GLY A 175 21.69 23.81 -4.94
C GLY A 175 20.39 24.62 -5.06
N GLU A 176 19.40 24.18 -5.85
CA GLU A 176 18.07 24.78 -5.81
C GLU A 176 17.37 24.48 -4.47
N THR A 177 16.57 25.44 -4.00
CA THR A 177 15.69 25.23 -2.85
C THR A 177 14.42 24.51 -3.31
N PRO A 178 13.98 23.43 -2.63
CA PRO A 178 12.75 22.74 -2.99
C PRO A 178 11.55 23.67 -2.96
N ASN A 179 10.79 23.73 -4.05
CA ASN A 179 9.50 24.42 -4.11
C ASN A 179 8.37 23.39 -4.05
N TYR A 180 7.68 23.33 -2.92
CA TYR A 180 6.63 22.34 -2.66
C TYR A 180 5.31 22.77 -3.30
N GLY A 181 4.81 21.96 -4.23
CA GLY A 181 3.49 22.08 -4.84
C GLY A 181 2.53 20.98 -4.37
N ASP A 182 1.24 21.20 -4.60
CA ASP A 182 0.21 20.21 -4.33
C ASP A 182 0.29 19.08 -5.37
N THR A 183 0.10 17.83 -4.91
CA THR A 183 0.38 16.62 -5.69
C THR A 183 -0.83 15.73 -5.87
N VAL A 184 -2.00 16.35 -6.00
CA VAL A 184 -3.26 15.61 -5.98
C VAL A 184 -3.61 15.17 -7.39
N GLU A 185 -3.53 13.86 -7.64
CA GLU A 185 -4.17 13.22 -8.78
C GLU A 185 -5.51 12.65 -8.30
N THR A 186 -6.63 13.13 -8.85
CA THR A 186 -7.99 12.78 -8.37
C THR A 186 -8.64 11.67 -9.19
N ASP A 187 -8.16 11.40 -10.41
CA ASP A 187 -8.70 10.34 -11.28
C ASP A 187 -7.62 9.74 -12.21
N PRO A 188 -6.67 8.97 -11.66
CA PRO A 188 -5.60 8.38 -12.46
C PRO A 188 -6.12 7.24 -13.34
N THR A 189 -6.01 7.42 -14.65
CA THR A 189 -6.55 6.47 -15.66
C THR A 189 -5.50 5.92 -16.62
N VAL A 190 -4.22 6.30 -16.47
CA VAL A 190 -3.19 5.95 -17.45
C VAL A 190 -2.60 4.57 -17.16
N ALA A 191 -2.58 3.71 -18.17
CA ALA A 191 -2.03 2.36 -18.07
C ALA A 191 -0.54 2.39 -17.71
N GLY A 192 -0.15 1.59 -16.71
CA GLY A 192 1.24 1.47 -16.25
C GLY A 192 1.62 2.43 -15.12
N GLN A 193 0.72 3.30 -14.66
CA GLN A 193 0.95 4.12 -13.46
C GLN A 193 1.01 3.27 -12.18
N ILE A 194 1.88 3.67 -11.27
CA ILE A 194 2.02 3.18 -9.90
C ILE A 194 1.51 4.28 -8.98
N LEU A 195 0.41 3.98 -8.30
CA LEU A 195 -0.37 4.96 -7.56
C LEU A 195 -0.51 4.53 -6.09
N TYR A 196 -0.37 5.47 -5.18
CA TYR A 196 -0.64 5.27 -3.76
C TYR A 196 -1.91 6.02 -3.40
N LYS A 197 -2.96 5.28 -3.01
CA LYS A 197 -4.23 5.86 -2.55
C LYS A 197 -4.10 6.31 -1.10
N TYR A 198 -4.57 7.51 -0.79
CA TYR A 198 -4.82 7.95 0.58
C TYR A 198 -6.22 8.59 0.70
N GLU A 199 -6.77 8.55 1.92
CA GLU A 199 -8.08 9.13 2.22
C GLU A 199 -7.81 10.43 2.98
N SER A 200 -8.07 11.56 2.32
CA SER A 200 -8.01 12.90 2.89
C SER A 200 -9.37 13.31 3.44
N GLU A 201 -9.40 14.41 4.18
CA GLU A 201 -10.62 14.97 4.74
C GLU A 201 -11.58 15.48 3.65
N ASP A 202 -11.05 15.76 2.44
CA ASP A 202 -11.81 16.23 1.28
C ASP A 202 -12.17 15.10 0.28
N GLY A 203 -11.68 13.87 0.49
CA GLY A 203 -12.01 12.73 -0.35
C GLY A 203 -10.90 11.69 -0.50
N ILE A 204 -10.91 10.98 -1.62
CA ILE A 204 -9.86 10.02 -1.97
C ILE A 204 -8.91 10.71 -2.95
N ASP A 205 -7.63 10.68 -2.62
CA ASP A 205 -6.56 11.23 -3.44
C ASP A 205 -5.51 10.16 -3.76
N TYR A 206 -4.71 10.41 -4.79
CA TYR A 206 -3.66 9.51 -5.23
C TYR A 206 -2.32 10.23 -5.40
N LEU A 207 -1.24 9.57 -4.99
CA LEU A 207 0.13 9.95 -5.31
C LEU A 207 0.65 9.11 -6.48
N ASN A 208 1.01 9.75 -7.59
CA ASN A 208 1.58 9.10 -8.77
C ASN A 208 3.12 9.02 -8.67
N ILE A 209 3.62 7.86 -8.22
CA ILE A 209 5.06 7.63 -8.05
C ILE A 209 5.75 7.27 -9.37
N THR A 210 5.01 6.91 -10.42
CA THR A 210 5.61 6.65 -11.74
C THR A 210 6.31 7.88 -12.30
N GLU A 211 5.71 9.06 -12.14
CA GLU A 211 6.35 10.31 -12.57
C GLU A 211 7.61 10.63 -11.77
N ASP A 212 7.62 10.32 -10.47
CA ASP A 212 8.79 10.50 -9.62
C ASP A 212 9.95 9.59 -10.04
N MET A 213 9.64 8.33 -10.31
CA MET A 213 10.63 7.38 -10.82
C MET A 213 11.19 7.82 -12.17
N LEU A 214 10.32 8.27 -13.09
CA LEU A 214 10.75 8.75 -14.39
C LEU A 214 11.65 9.98 -14.25
N PHE A 215 11.24 10.95 -13.43
CA PHE A 215 12.04 12.15 -13.16
C PHE A 215 13.42 11.79 -12.60
N ALA A 216 13.49 10.85 -11.64
CA ALA A 216 14.75 10.39 -11.08
C ALA A 216 15.64 9.72 -12.14
N ILE A 217 15.08 8.87 -13.00
CA ILE A 217 15.83 8.22 -14.08
C ILE A 217 16.35 9.23 -15.10
N GLU A 218 15.59 10.28 -15.42
CA GLU A 218 15.97 11.26 -16.44
C GLU A 218 16.98 12.31 -15.93
N ASN A 219 16.84 12.71 -14.66
CA ASN A 219 17.53 13.90 -14.13
C ASN A 219 18.60 13.58 -13.07
N ASN A 220 18.63 12.36 -12.50
CA ASN A 220 19.67 11.97 -11.56
C ASN A 220 20.88 11.35 -12.28
N ASN A 221 22.00 12.09 -12.31
CA ASN A 221 23.23 11.66 -12.97
C ASN A 221 23.80 10.35 -12.41
N GLU A 222 23.71 10.10 -11.10
CA GLU A 222 24.20 8.87 -10.48
C GLU A 222 23.40 7.64 -10.93
N VAL A 223 22.06 7.77 -10.95
CA VAL A 223 21.15 6.74 -11.44
C VAL A 223 21.44 6.44 -12.91
N ARG A 224 21.55 7.49 -13.74
CA ARG A 224 21.85 7.35 -15.16
C ARG A 224 23.20 6.72 -15.41
N ASN A 225 24.23 7.14 -14.69
CA ASN A 225 25.57 6.57 -14.83
C ASN A 225 25.56 5.11 -14.42
N THR A 226 24.91 4.75 -13.31
CA THR A 226 24.77 3.34 -12.90
C THR A 226 24.06 2.49 -13.96
N ILE A 227 22.97 2.99 -14.53
CA ILE A 227 22.26 2.31 -15.63
C ILE A 227 23.18 2.16 -16.84
N ASN A 228 23.88 3.23 -17.23
CA ASN A 228 24.82 3.20 -18.35
C ASN A 228 25.99 2.25 -18.10
N ASP A 229 26.54 2.21 -16.89
CA ASP A 229 27.61 1.32 -16.50
C ASP A 229 27.15 -0.14 -16.64
N ILE A 230 25.95 -0.48 -16.16
CA ILE A 230 25.36 -1.82 -16.37
C ILE A 230 25.20 -2.14 -17.87
N LEU A 231 24.70 -1.18 -18.66
CA LEU A 231 24.54 -1.38 -20.11
C LEU A 231 25.89 -1.52 -20.82
N ASN A 232 26.95 -0.91 -20.30
CA ASN A 232 28.30 -0.92 -20.89
C ASN A 232 29.21 -2.00 -20.30
N GLU A 233 28.87 -2.60 -19.14
CA GLU A 233 29.63 -3.68 -18.49
C GLU A 233 29.60 -4.97 -19.32
N GLY A 234 28.51 -5.19 -20.07
CA GLY A 234 28.42 -6.24 -21.06
C GLY A 234 28.66 -5.67 -22.44
N GLY A 235 29.81 -5.97 -23.05
CA GLY A 235 30.12 -5.61 -24.44
C GLY A 235 28.98 -5.99 -25.38
N ASN A 236 28.13 -5.02 -25.70
CA ASN A 236 26.96 -5.26 -26.54
C ASN A 236 27.43 -5.44 -27.98
N VAL A 237 27.26 -6.66 -28.48
CA VAL A 237 27.41 -6.95 -29.90
C VAL A 237 26.11 -6.59 -30.59
N LEU A 238 26.18 -5.59 -31.45
CA LEU A 238 25.09 -5.07 -32.26
C LEU A 238 25.21 -5.65 -33.68
N PHE A 239 24.08 -5.84 -34.36
CA PHE A 239 24.02 -6.27 -35.75
C PHE A 239 23.24 -5.25 -36.57
N GLY A 240 23.82 -4.74 -37.65
CA GLY A 240 23.15 -3.82 -38.57
C GLY A 240 24.11 -2.89 -39.29
N ASP A 241 23.56 -1.79 -39.79
CA ASP A 241 24.32 -0.77 -40.52
C ASP A 241 25.05 0.16 -39.55
N VAL A 242 26.33 0.44 -39.82
CA VAL A 242 27.15 1.32 -38.99
C VAL A 242 28.15 2.12 -39.83
N THR A 243 28.39 3.37 -39.45
CA THR A 243 29.45 4.20 -40.03
C THR A 243 30.64 4.21 -39.09
N ILE A 244 31.82 3.82 -39.57
CA ILE A 244 33.08 3.86 -38.81
C ILE A 244 34.05 4.78 -39.55
N GLY A 245 34.41 5.91 -38.92
CA GLY A 245 35.16 6.97 -39.58
C GLY A 245 34.37 7.56 -40.77
N THR A 246 34.84 7.32 -41.98
CA THR A 246 34.20 7.78 -43.23
C THR A 246 33.54 6.65 -44.04
N GLU A 247 33.61 5.42 -43.56
CA GLU A 247 33.11 4.24 -44.27
C GLU A 247 31.79 3.77 -43.68
N ASN A 248 30.87 3.37 -44.56
CA ASN A 248 29.59 2.79 -44.20
C ASN A 248 29.64 1.28 -44.40
N TYR A 249 29.25 0.55 -43.36
CA TYR A 249 29.14 -0.90 -43.35
C TYR A 249 27.68 -1.27 -43.19
N THR A 250 27.24 -2.29 -43.93
CA THR A 250 25.86 -2.79 -43.90
C THR A 250 25.82 -4.23 -43.42
N ASP A 251 24.81 -4.60 -42.64
CA ASP A 251 24.64 -5.96 -42.11
C ASP A 251 25.89 -6.54 -41.42
N VAL A 252 26.55 -5.76 -40.54
CA VAL A 252 27.76 -6.19 -39.82
C VAL A 252 27.55 -6.32 -38.32
N LEU A 253 28.41 -7.12 -37.67
CA LEU A 253 28.53 -7.13 -36.22
C LEU A 253 29.47 -6.01 -35.77
N TYR A 254 29.07 -5.23 -34.77
CA TYR A 254 29.88 -4.14 -34.21
C TYR A 254 29.61 -3.95 -32.72
N TYR A 255 30.48 -3.22 -32.02
CA TYR A 255 30.28 -2.76 -30.65
C TYR A 255 30.75 -1.31 -30.51
N PHE A 256 30.34 -0.61 -29.45
CA PHE A 256 30.90 0.71 -29.12
C PHE A 256 31.98 0.54 -28.05
N ASP A 257 33.13 1.17 -28.26
CA ASP A 257 34.20 1.17 -27.25
C ASP A 257 33.89 2.12 -26.08
N VAL A 258 34.81 2.18 -25.11
CA VAL A 258 34.67 3.02 -23.90
C VAL A 258 34.56 4.52 -24.19
N ASN A 259 34.93 4.97 -25.39
CA ASN A 259 34.81 6.35 -25.84
C ASN A 259 33.51 6.59 -26.64
N GLY A 260 32.71 5.55 -26.86
CA GLY A 260 31.49 5.61 -27.68
C GLY A 260 31.76 5.53 -29.18
N ASP A 261 32.98 5.15 -29.60
CA ASP A 261 33.31 4.99 -31.02
C ASP A 261 32.93 3.58 -31.50
N PRO A 262 32.28 3.43 -32.66
CA PRO A 262 31.90 2.12 -33.19
C PRO A 262 33.12 1.34 -33.68
N GLN A 263 33.21 0.07 -33.30
CA GLN A 263 34.26 -0.87 -33.66
C GLN A 263 33.65 -2.10 -34.35
N LEU A 264 34.24 -2.50 -35.47
CA LEU A 264 33.77 -3.63 -36.27
C LEU A 264 34.25 -4.95 -35.67
N ILE A 265 33.36 -5.97 -35.66
CA ILE A 265 33.71 -7.33 -35.28
C ILE A 265 33.83 -8.18 -36.55
N ASP A 266 35.06 -8.40 -37.01
CA ASP A 266 35.35 -9.30 -38.12
C ASP A 266 35.43 -10.76 -37.61
N VAL A 267 34.38 -11.53 -37.88
CA VAL A 267 34.31 -12.96 -37.56
C VAL A 267 34.81 -13.85 -38.70
N ALA A 268 34.97 -13.34 -39.93
CA ALA A 268 35.31 -14.15 -41.10
C ALA A 268 36.69 -14.79 -40.94
N LYS A 269 37.67 -14.01 -40.47
CA LYS A 269 39.01 -14.52 -40.20
C LYS A 269 39.00 -15.61 -39.13
N THR A 270 38.25 -15.42 -38.06
CA THR A 270 38.13 -16.38 -36.95
C THR A 270 37.42 -17.65 -37.38
N LEU A 271 36.35 -17.55 -38.20
CA LEU A 271 35.64 -18.70 -38.73
C LEU A 271 36.53 -19.52 -39.68
N ILE A 272 37.23 -18.86 -40.61
CA ILE A 272 38.16 -19.52 -41.52
C ILE A 272 39.29 -20.19 -40.74
N GLN A 273 39.86 -19.51 -39.75
CA GLN A 273 40.90 -20.08 -38.90
C GLN A 273 40.40 -21.29 -38.11
N ASN A 274 39.22 -21.21 -37.50
CA ASN A 274 38.61 -22.33 -36.79
C ASN A 274 38.33 -23.52 -37.72
N LEU A 275 37.90 -23.26 -38.96
CA LEU A 275 37.72 -24.30 -39.98
C LEU A 275 39.06 -24.95 -40.37
N ILE A 276 40.14 -24.17 -40.48
CA ILE A 276 41.48 -24.67 -40.80
C ILE A 276 42.06 -25.48 -39.63
N ASP A 277 41.94 -24.98 -38.42
CA ASP A 277 42.51 -25.58 -37.21
C ASP A 277 41.73 -26.84 -36.78
N ASN A 278 40.44 -26.91 -37.11
CA ASN A 278 39.61 -28.07 -36.84
C ASN A 278 39.64 -29.06 -38.00
N SER A 279 40.66 -29.91 -37.99
CA SER A 279 40.97 -30.85 -39.08
C SER A 279 39.81 -31.78 -39.48
N THR A 280 38.86 -32.07 -38.59
CA THR A 280 37.69 -32.90 -38.91
C THR A 280 36.69 -32.15 -39.78
N GLN A 281 36.37 -30.89 -39.46
CA GLN A 281 35.45 -30.05 -40.26
C GLN A 281 36.05 -29.74 -41.64
N LEU A 282 37.35 -29.48 -41.70
CA LEU A 282 38.05 -29.32 -42.98
C LEU A 282 37.96 -30.59 -43.83
N GLN A 283 38.07 -31.77 -43.22
CA GLN A 283 37.93 -33.04 -43.93
C GLN A 283 36.50 -33.30 -44.38
N GLU A 284 35.49 -32.96 -43.57
CA GLU A 284 34.07 -33.03 -43.96
C GLU A 284 33.78 -32.15 -45.17
N LEU A 285 34.29 -30.91 -45.16
CA LEU A 285 34.15 -30.00 -46.30
C LEU A 285 34.84 -30.53 -47.56
N LYS A 286 36.07 -31.06 -47.44
CA LYS A 286 36.77 -31.71 -48.57
C LYS A 286 35.98 -32.90 -49.12
N ASN A 287 35.40 -33.73 -48.25
CA ASN A 287 34.59 -34.88 -48.66
C ASN A 287 33.25 -34.46 -49.30
N LEU A 288 32.73 -33.27 -48.97
CA LEU A 288 31.54 -32.71 -49.59
C LEU A 288 31.84 -32.13 -50.98
N LEU A 289 32.96 -31.42 -51.11
CA LEU A 289 33.37 -30.72 -52.35
C LEU A 289 34.05 -31.63 -53.38
N GLY A 290 34.60 -32.78 -52.97
CA GLY A 290 35.24 -33.72 -53.89
C GLY A 290 34.25 -34.42 -54.83
N ASP A 291 34.73 -34.76 -56.02
CA ASP A 291 33.96 -35.48 -57.04
C ASP A 291 33.52 -36.87 -56.57
N LYS A 292 32.23 -37.17 -56.74
CA LYS A 292 31.61 -38.44 -56.32
C LYS A 292 31.17 -39.25 -57.52
N TYR A 293 32.07 -40.09 -58.00
CA TYR A 293 31.81 -40.97 -59.12
C TYR A 293 30.86 -42.11 -58.73
N GLU A 294 29.63 -42.02 -59.22
CA GLU A 294 28.62 -43.10 -59.13
C GLU A 294 28.50 -43.82 -60.47
N ASP A 295 28.18 -45.12 -60.43
CA ASP A 295 28.08 -45.93 -61.64
C ASP A 295 27.01 -45.38 -62.59
N ASN A 296 27.38 -45.21 -63.85
CA ASN A 296 26.54 -44.74 -64.94
C ASN A 296 25.88 -43.36 -64.70
N SER A 297 26.52 -42.48 -63.92
CA SER A 297 26.06 -41.10 -63.71
C SER A 297 27.11 -40.09 -64.18
N ILE A 298 26.66 -39.04 -64.87
CA ILE A 298 27.52 -37.89 -65.18
C ILE A 298 27.71 -37.06 -63.92
N ILE A 299 28.95 -36.70 -63.62
CA ILE A 299 29.29 -35.66 -62.66
C ILE A 299 30.06 -34.55 -63.36
N TYR A 300 29.83 -33.30 -62.97
CA TYR A 300 30.62 -32.17 -63.45
C TYR A 300 31.72 -31.88 -62.43
N THR A 301 32.97 -31.86 -62.87
CA THR A 301 34.13 -31.72 -61.97
C THR A 301 34.34 -30.28 -61.50
N GLY A 302 33.62 -29.33 -62.11
CA GLY A 302 33.79 -27.89 -61.91
C GLY A 302 34.90 -27.28 -62.77
N ASP A 303 35.70 -28.10 -63.47
CA ASP A 303 36.71 -27.63 -64.41
C ASP A 303 36.08 -27.27 -65.78
N THR A 304 36.77 -26.38 -66.51
CA THR A 304 36.44 -26.05 -67.89
C THR A 304 37.69 -26.07 -68.77
N ILE A 305 37.61 -26.62 -69.97
CA ILE A 305 38.70 -26.60 -70.96
C ILE A 305 38.19 -25.88 -72.20
N ASN A 306 38.84 -24.78 -72.58
CA ASN A 306 38.43 -23.93 -73.71
C ASN A 306 36.98 -23.40 -73.61
N GLY A 307 36.43 -23.29 -72.39
CA GLY A 307 35.06 -22.86 -72.14
C GLY A 307 34.04 -23.99 -72.07
N ASP A 308 34.42 -25.22 -72.43
CA ASP A 308 33.56 -26.40 -72.34
C ASP A 308 33.68 -27.02 -70.94
N PRO A 309 32.55 -27.32 -70.25
CA PRO A 309 32.57 -28.01 -68.97
C PRO A 309 33.21 -29.39 -69.05
N VAL A 310 33.97 -29.76 -68.01
CA VAL A 310 34.50 -31.10 -67.83
C VAL A 310 33.52 -31.96 -67.04
N ALA A 311 33.19 -33.11 -67.62
CA ALA A 311 32.34 -34.12 -67.03
C ALA A 311 33.13 -35.41 -66.79
N GLY A 312 32.87 -36.06 -65.67
CA GLY A 312 33.34 -37.39 -65.31
C GLY A 312 32.21 -38.42 -65.43
N PHE A 313 32.54 -39.63 -65.88
CA PHE A 313 31.59 -40.74 -65.95
C PHE A 313 32.27 -42.05 -65.55
N LYS A 314 31.61 -42.83 -64.68
CA LYS A 314 32.08 -44.15 -64.26
C LYS A 314 31.25 -45.25 -64.92
N THR A 315 31.92 -46.17 -65.61
CA THR A 315 31.28 -47.32 -66.28
C THR A 315 32.26 -48.49 -66.38
N THR A 316 32.03 -49.44 -67.29
CA THR A 316 32.91 -50.60 -67.51
C THR A 316 33.28 -50.77 -68.97
N THR A 317 34.47 -51.32 -69.22
CA THR A 317 34.89 -51.82 -70.54
C THR A 317 35.42 -53.24 -70.42
N THR A 318 35.51 -53.95 -71.54
CA THR A 318 36.07 -55.31 -71.59
C THR A 318 37.33 -55.33 -72.44
N ILE A 319 38.30 -56.16 -72.02
CA ILE A 319 39.53 -56.41 -72.75
C ILE A 319 39.58 -57.90 -73.11
N GLY A 320 39.85 -58.19 -74.38
CA GLY A 320 39.99 -59.56 -74.88
C GLY A 320 41.34 -60.20 -74.53
N ALA A 321 41.46 -61.51 -74.74
CA ALA A 321 42.73 -62.21 -74.50
C ALA A 321 43.82 -61.77 -75.48
N HIS A 322 45.01 -61.46 -74.95
CA HIS A 322 46.21 -61.08 -75.71
C HIS A 322 46.03 -59.85 -76.61
N THR A 323 45.19 -58.90 -76.22
CA THR A 323 44.98 -57.64 -76.96
C THR A 323 45.08 -56.42 -76.05
N ALA A 324 45.39 -55.28 -76.65
CA ALA A 324 45.28 -53.96 -76.03
C ALA A 324 43.97 -53.25 -76.40
N VAL A 325 43.17 -53.86 -77.27
CA VAL A 325 41.90 -53.32 -77.75
C VAL A 325 40.83 -53.52 -76.70
N THR A 326 40.15 -52.43 -76.35
CA THR A 326 39.00 -52.45 -75.45
C THR A 326 37.70 -52.52 -76.23
N SER A 327 36.58 -52.81 -75.56
CA SER A 327 35.25 -52.67 -76.15
C SER A 327 34.77 -51.22 -76.21
N GLY A 328 35.60 -50.25 -75.84
CA GLY A 328 35.20 -48.86 -75.68
C GLY A 328 34.24 -48.65 -74.51
N VAL A 329 33.65 -47.46 -74.47
CA VAL A 329 32.58 -47.08 -73.54
C VAL A 329 31.53 -46.23 -74.26
N THR A 330 30.26 -46.36 -73.85
CA THR A 330 29.18 -45.49 -74.32
C THR A 330 28.83 -44.49 -73.23
N LEU A 331 28.93 -43.20 -73.56
CA LEU A 331 28.55 -42.12 -72.66
C LEU A 331 27.06 -41.78 -72.81
N PRO A 332 26.41 -41.24 -71.77
CA PRO A 332 25.02 -40.78 -71.86
C PRO A 332 24.87 -39.44 -72.61
N VAL A 333 25.98 -38.76 -72.92
CA VAL A 333 26.04 -37.54 -73.74
C VAL A 333 27.17 -37.64 -74.74
N THR A 334 27.06 -36.89 -75.83
CA THR A 334 28.12 -36.82 -76.86
C THR A 334 29.29 -35.97 -76.35
N PRO A 335 30.50 -36.55 -76.18
CA PRO A 335 31.68 -35.82 -75.76
C PRO A 335 32.22 -34.95 -76.90
N LEU A 336 32.77 -33.78 -76.58
CA LEU A 336 33.53 -32.94 -77.50
C LEU A 336 35.00 -33.35 -77.58
N GLY A 337 35.55 -33.86 -76.48
CA GLY A 337 36.92 -34.33 -76.38
C GLY A 337 37.14 -35.21 -75.16
N VAL A 338 38.13 -36.10 -75.24
CA VAL A 338 38.56 -36.94 -74.12
C VAL A 338 39.72 -36.26 -73.39
N ILE A 339 39.64 -36.18 -72.07
CA ILE A 339 40.67 -35.59 -71.21
C ILE A 339 41.52 -36.70 -70.60
N SER A 340 40.87 -37.65 -69.93
CA SER A 340 41.53 -38.75 -69.26
C SER A 340 40.64 -39.99 -69.28
N ILE A 341 41.28 -41.16 -69.36
CA ILE A 341 40.62 -42.46 -69.20
C ILE A 341 41.46 -43.27 -68.23
N SER A 342 40.86 -43.64 -67.10
CA SER A 342 41.50 -44.42 -66.05
C SER A 342 40.76 -45.73 -65.82
N LEU A 343 41.49 -46.83 -65.89
CA LEU A 343 40.97 -48.18 -65.72
C LEU A 343 41.29 -48.69 -64.32
N TYR A 344 40.28 -49.21 -63.65
CA TYR A 344 40.35 -49.76 -62.32
C TYR A 344 39.88 -51.22 -62.29
N GLN A 345 40.34 -51.95 -61.30
CA GLN A 345 39.82 -53.26 -60.96
C GLN A 345 39.76 -53.39 -59.44
N ASN A 346 38.57 -53.67 -58.92
CA ASN A 346 38.32 -53.71 -57.47
C ASN A 346 38.79 -52.42 -56.76
N GLY A 347 38.55 -51.26 -57.39
CA GLY A 347 38.95 -49.96 -56.86
C GLY A 347 40.46 -49.62 -56.95
N ASN A 348 41.31 -50.50 -57.49
CA ASN A 348 42.72 -50.21 -57.70
C ASN A 348 42.96 -49.73 -59.13
N LEU A 349 43.70 -48.63 -59.30
CA LEU A 349 44.11 -48.15 -60.62
C LEU A 349 45.01 -49.20 -61.29
N ILE A 350 44.59 -49.69 -62.44
CA ILE A 350 45.34 -50.65 -63.26
C ILE A 350 46.19 -49.92 -64.29
N THR A 351 45.59 -48.96 -64.99
CA THR A 351 46.30 -48.11 -65.94
C THR A 351 45.46 -46.87 -66.25
N ASN A 352 46.11 -45.74 -66.51
CA ASN A 352 45.52 -44.56 -67.14
C ASN A 352 46.17 -44.27 -68.51
N SER A 353 47.02 -45.19 -68.97
CA SER A 353 47.69 -45.10 -70.25
C SER A 353 46.78 -45.65 -71.33
N THR A 354 46.04 -44.76 -71.98
CA THR A 354 45.17 -45.08 -73.11
C THR A 354 45.61 -44.29 -74.35
N THR A 355 45.39 -44.87 -75.53
CA THR A 355 45.76 -44.31 -76.83
C THR A 355 44.68 -44.60 -77.87
N ASP A 356 44.81 -44.02 -79.05
CA ASP A 356 43.87 -44.15 -80.17
C ASP A 356 42.42 -43.83 -79.78
N HIS A 357 42.21 -42.71 -79.09
CA HIS A 357 40.86 -42.28 -78.71
C HIS A 357 40.07 -41.89 -79.96
N VAL A 358 38.95 -42.56 -80.20
CA VAL A 358 38.03 -42.27 -81.30
C VAL A 358 36.64 -42.04 -80.74
N ILE A 359 36.10 -40.84 -80.98
CA ILE A 359 34.73 -40.48 -80.60
C ILE A 359 33.81 -40.70 -81.80
N THR A 360 32.78 -41.53 -81.63
CA THR A 360 31.72 -41.75 -82.64
C THR A 360 30.35 -41.57 -82.00
N GLY A 361 29.76 -40.38 -82.15
CA GLY A 361 28.55 -40.04 -81.40
C GLY A 361 28.84 -40.03 -79.91
N SER A 362 28.13 -40.83 -79.11
CA SER A 362 28.40 -40.95 -77.67
C SER A 362 29.36 -42.10 -77.32
N ASP A 363 29.83 -42.86 -78.30
CA ASP A 363 30.78 -43.95 -78.08
C ASP A 363 32.21 -43.43 -78.13
N ILE A 364 33.04 -43.91 -77.20
CA ILE A 364 34.48 -43.66 -77.15
C ILE A 364 35.20 -45.00 -77.22
N ASP A 365 35.87 -45.23 -78.35
CA ASP A 365 36.80 -46.33 -78.52
C ASP A 365 38.20 -45.88 -78.09
N PHE A 366 38.92 -46.77 -77.41
CA PHE A 366 40.30 -46.53 -77.02
C PHE A 366 41.06 -47.85 -76.85
N ASN A 367 42.38 -47.78 -76.97
CA ASN A 367 43.30 -48.89 -76.73
C ASN A 367 44.16 -48.61 -75.50
N ILE A 368 44.70 -49.68 -74.90
CA ILE A 368 45.61 -49.54 -73.77
C ILE A 368 47.04 -49.31 -74.28
N GLY A 369 47.66 -48.21 -73.88
CA GLY A 369 48.98 -47.82 -74.37
C GLY A 369 49.27 -46.33 -74.28
N ILE A 370 50.43 -45.93 -74.78
CA ILE A 370 50.84 -44.53 -74.91
C ILE A 370 51.38 -44.31 -76.32
N GLY A 371 50.78 -43.37 -77.06
CA GLY A 371 51.14 -43.11 -78.45
C GLY A 371 51.01 -44.38 -79.29
N ASN A 372 52.11 -44.78 -79.95
CA ASN A 372 52.13 -45.99 -80.79
C ASN A 372 52.55 -47.27 -80.02
N HIS A 373 52.68 -47.20 -78.69
CA HIS A 373 53.04 -48.35 -77.85
C HIS A 373 51.81 -48.91 -77.15
N TYR A 374 51.46 -50.15 -77.50
CA TYR A 374 50.33 -50.86 -76.90
C TYR A 374 50.77 -51.73 -75.73
N GLN A 375 49.94 -51.77 -74.69
CA GLN A 375 50.13 -52.62 -73.53
C GLN A 375 49.00 -53.65 -73.45
N VAL A 376 49.38 -54.92 -73.36
CA VAL A 376 48.42 -56.01 -73.18
C VAL A 376 48.11 -56.15 -71.69
N LEU A 377 46.83 -56.13 -71.36
CA LEU A 377 46.32 -56.46 -70.03
C LEU A 377 45.65 -57.84 -70.04
N PRO A 378 45.48 -58.48 -68.87
CA PRO A 378 44.68 -59.70 -68.77
C PRO A 378 43.27 -59.51 -69.33
N ALA A 379 42.69 -60.58 -69.87
CA ALA A 379 41.31 -60.54 -70.33
C ALA A 379 40.37 -60.38 -69.14
N GLY A 380 39.36 -59.52 -69.28
CA GLY A 380 38.39 -59.28 -68.22
C GLY A 380 37.60 -58.00 -68.41
N GLU A 381 36.72 -57.76 -67.44
CA GLU A 381 36.00 -56.50 -67.27
C GLU A 381 36.80 -55.57 -66.35
N TYR A 382 36.80 -54.29 -66.70
CA TYR A 382 37.49 -53.22 -65.99
C TYR A 382 36.53 -52.07 -65.77
N GLU A 383 36.58 -51.49 -64.57
CA GLU A 383 35.92 -50.23 -64.26
C GLU A 383 36.66 -49.11 -65.00
N VAL A 384 35.93 -48.16 -65.58
CA VAL A 384 36.48 -47.03 -66.34
C VAL A 384 35.92 -45.77 -65.72
N ILE A 385 36.81 -44.86 -65.32
CA ILE A 385 36.47 -43.46 -65.09
C ILE A 385 37.01 -42.67 -66.27
N ILE A 386 36.13 -41.95 -66.94
CA ILE A 386 36.45 -41.12 -68.09
C ILE A 386 36.06 -39.68 -67.83
N GLU A 387 37.01 -38.78 -68.02
CA GLU A 387 36.81 -37.34 -68.00
C GLU A 387 36.81 -36.82 -69.43
N PHE A 388 35.80 -36.02 -69.78
CA PHE A 388 35.58 -35.53 -71.14
C PHE A 388 34.94 -34.14 -71.11
N THR A 389 35.14 -33.37 -72.17
CA THR A 389 34.43 -32.09 -72.34
C THR A 389 33.06 -32.31 -72.96
N VAL A 390 32.09 -31.51 -72.56
CA VAL A 390 30.72 -31.50 -73.12
C VAL A 390 30.35 -30.11 -73.59
N ALA A 391 29.39 -30.00 -74.50
CA ALA A 391 28.85 -28.70 -74.87
C ALA A 391 28.19 -28.02 -73.65
N PRO A 392 28.33 -26.69 -73.49
CA PRO A 392 27.79 -25.94 -72.36
C PRO A 392 26.26 -25.93 -72.26
#